data_AF-A0A0K8J292-F1
#
_entry.id   AF-A0A0K8J292-F1
#
_cell.length_a   1.000
_cell.length_b   1.000
_cell.length_c   1.000
_cell.angle_alpha   90.00
_cell.angle_beta   90.00
_cell.angle_gamma   90.00
#
_symmetry.space_group_name_H-M   'P 1'
#
loop_
_entity.id
_entity.type
_entity.pdbx_description
1 polymer ?
#
loop_
_entity_poly.entity_id
_entity_poly.type
_entity_poly.pdbx_seq_one_letter_code
_entity_poly.pdbx_strand_id
1 'polypeptide(L)'
;MKINIYYGGRGLIEDPTIYVINKLTEVLEELRVDVSRYNLYEEKNSIAMLPKTLKDADGVILATTVEWMGIGGLMQQFLDACWLYGDKEKIEKLYMLPVVTASTYGEREAQLTLIQAWGMLGGVTYDGLSAYVEDYLEFETNREYAITIEKKAESFYRVINQERRMLPASNIVIRQNLLKSNSMILTPQESEQLSIYASDDVYVKKQKQDIEELTRIYKEMLEGAGDNDSYQEFIPNLKENFCPMEDFKASYAIDLTDINKTLVVEVDGSMLNCYYGKKADADVIAKTSREVMNSLILGKITFQGAFMSGKLTAKGNFKTLRSFDQVFSFK
;
A
#
# COMPACT_ATOMS: atom_id res chain seq x y z
N MET A 1 -10.95 28.52 27.48
CA MET A 1 -11.57 27.99 26.25
C MET A 1 -10.48 27.33 25.44
N LYS A 2 -10.72 26.13 24.91
CA LYS A 2 -9.77 25.38 24.10
C LYS A 2 -10.31 25.11 22.70
N ILE A 3 -9.50 25.36 21.69
CA ILE A 3 -9.84 25.10 20.29
C ILE A 3 -8.79 24.19 19.65
N ASN A 4 -9.22 23.07 19.10
CA ASN A 4 -8.34 22.17 18.36
C ASN A 4 -8.43 22.47 16.86
N ILE A 5 -7.31 22.63 16.17
CA ILE A 5 -7.24 22.75 14.72
C ILE A 5 -6.79 21.41 14.16
N TYR A 6 -7.59 20.79 13.28
CA TYR A 6 -7.20 19.61 12.52
C TYR A 6 -6.94 20.04 11.08
N TYR A 7 -5.69 19.96 10.65
CA TYR A 7 -5.28 20.39 9.32
C TYR A 7 -5.02 19.15 8.43
N GLY A 8 -5.85 19.01 7.40
CA GLY A 8 -5.87 17.88 6.46
C GLY A 8 -5.08 18.07 5.16
N GLY A 9 -4.42 19.21 4.99
CA GLY A 9 -3.51 19.43 3.87
C GLY A 9 -2.17 18.70 4.03
N ARG A 10 -1.26 18.87 3.06
CA ARG A 10 0.03 18.15 3.02
C ARG A 10 1.20 18.87 3.69
N GLY A 11 0.98 20.07 4.24
CA GLY A 11 2.05 20.86 4.84
C GLY A 11 2.98 21.51 3.81
N LEU A 12 2.47 21.81 2.60
CA LEU A 12 3.23 22.57 1.60
C LEU A 12 3.43 24.00 2.11
N ILE A 13 4.62 24.56 1.90
CA ILE A 13 4.98 25.90 2.38
C ILE A 13 4.02 26.96 1.84
N GLU A 14 3.64 26.85 0.56
CA GLU A 14 2.76 27.77 -0.14
C GLU A 14 1.28 27.36 -0.06
N ASP A 15 0.89 26.61 0.98
CA ASP A 15 -0.51 26.26 1.18
C ASP A 15 -1.28 27.42 1.83
N PRO A 16 -2.24 28.07 1.13
CA PRO A 16 -2.97 29.20 1.67
C PRO A 16 -3.86 28.86 2.87
N THR A 17 -4.25 27.60 3.06
CA THR A 17 -4.95 27.19 4.29
C THR A 17 -4.06 27.36 5.51
N ILE A 18 -2.73 27.15 5.38
CA ILE A 18 -1.79 27.33 6.48
C ILE A 18 -1.75 28.80 6.92
N TYR A 19 -1.76 29.73 5.98
CA TYR A 19 -1.87 31.16 6.28
C TYR A 19 -3.16 31.46 7.06
N VAL A 20 -4.31 30.96 6.58
CA VAL A 20 -5.60 31.19 7.24
C VAL A 20 -5.60 30.65 8.67
N ILE A 21 -5.17 29.40 8.90
CA ILE A 21 -5.15 28.83 10.26
C ILE A 21 -4.14 29.54 11.18
N ASN A 22 -3.01 30.02 10.65
CA ASN A 22 -2.05 30.78 11.45
C ASN A 22 -2.66 32.12 11.89
N LYS A 23 -3.34 32.82 10.98
CA LYS A 23 -4.03 34.08 11.30
C LYS A 23 -5.21 33.87 12.27
N LEU A 24 -5.96 32.78 12.12
CA LEU A 24 -6.98 32.40 13.09
C LEU A 24 -6.36 32.11 14.47
N THR A 25 -5.23 31.41 14.51
CA THR A 25 -4.51 31.08 15.74
C THR A 25 -4.04 32.34 16.46
N GLU A 26 -3.40 33.27 15.74
CA GLU A 26 -2.95 34.57 16.26
C GLU A 26 -4.08 35.30 17.02
N VAL A 27 -5.23 35.49 16.36
CA VAL A 27 -6.38 36.20 16.95
C VAL A 27 -6.98 35.43 18.14
N LEU A 28 -7.07 34.10 18.05
CA LEU A 28 -7.62 33.29 19.13
C LEU A 28 -6.71 33.31 20.37
N GLU A 29 -5.39 33.23 20.19
CA GLU A 29 -4.41 33.32 21.28
C GLU A 29 -4.42 34.71 21.94
N GLU A 30 -4.57 35.79 21.16
CA GLU A 30 -4.78 37.15 21.68
C GLU A 30 -6.03 37.24 22.57
N LEU A 31 -7.08 36.51 22.22
CA LEU A 31 -8.32 36.38 23.01
C LEU A 31 -8.20 35.38 24.18
N ARG A 32 -6.98 34.91 24.49
CA ARG A 32 -6.65 33.95 25.57
C ARG A 32 -7.31 32.58 25.40
N VAL A 33 -7.43 32.13 24.16
CA VAL A 33 -7.85 30.76 23.83
C VAL A 33 -6.62 29.85 23.78
N ASP A 34 -6.72 28.67 24.36
CA ASP A 34 -5.72 27.61 24.18
C ASP A 34 -5.95 26.95 22.82
N VAL A 35 -5.01 27.13 21.88
CA VAL A 35 -5.12 26.60 20.52
C VAL A 35 -4.14 25.43 20.35
N SER A 36 -4.67 24.25 20.00
CA SER A 36 -3.86 23.06 19.72
C SER A 36 -4.00 22.63 18.27
N ARG A 37 -2.92 22.67 17.49
CA ARG A 37 -2.91 22.27 16.08
C ARG A 37 -2.43 20.83 15.91
N TYR A 38 -3.20 20.03 15.17
CA TYR A 38 -2.90 18.67 14.77
C TYR A 38 -2.78 18.62 13.25
N ASN A 39 -1.57 18.44 12.76
CA ASN A 39 -1.31 18.21 11.34
C ASN A 39 -1.57 16.74 11.02
N LEU A 40 -2.64 16.44 10.29
CA LEU A 40 -3.04 15.05 10.04
C LEU A 40 -2.00 14.28 9.20
N TYR A 41 -1.15 14.99 8.45
CA TYR A 41 -0.07 14.38 7.69
C TYR A 41 1.11 13.91 8.57
N GLU A 42 1.26 14.45 9.78
CA GLU A 42 2.25 14.02 10.78
C GLU A 42 1.69 12.85 11.61
N GLU A 43 0.37 12.82 11.81
CA GLU A 43 -0.33 11.86 12.66
C GLU A 43 -0.88 10.64 11.90
N LYS A 44 -0.38 10.30 10.70
CA LYS A 44 -0.99 9.29 9.80
C LYS A 44 -1.31 7.94 10.48
N ASN A 45 -0.42 7.45 11.33
CA ASN A 45 -0.58 6.15 12.01
C ASN A 45 -1.39 6.28 13.32
N SER A 46 -1.65 7.50 13.78
CA SER A 46 -2.30 7.85 15.04
C SER A 46 -3.62 8.60 14.84
N ILE A 47 -4.09 8.80 13.60
CA ILE A 47 -5.35 9.50 13.29
C ILE A 47 -6.52 8.87 14.06
N ALA A 48 -6.56 7.55 14.15
CA ALA A 48 -7.62 6.85 14.88
C ALA A 48 -7.67 7.21 16.38
N MET A 49 -6.55 7.63 16.99
CA MET A 49 -6.51 8.11 18.37
C MET A 49 -6.84 9.60 18.52
N LEU A 50 -6.80 10.42 17.47
CA LEU A 50 -7.06 11.87 17.58
C LEU A 50 -8.44 12.25 18.13
N PRO A 51 -9.53 11.47 17.96
CA PRO A 51 -10.81 11.78 18.60
C PRO A 51 -10.73 11.95 20.12
N LYS A 52 -9.75 11.33 20.79
CA LYS A 52 -9.54 11.51 22.25
C LYS A 52 -9.19 12.95 22.62
N THR A 53 -8.60 13.72 21.71
CA THR A 53 -8.22 15.12 21.97
C THR A 53 -9.42 16.06 21.98
N LEU A 54 -10.59 15.60 21.51
CA LEU A 54 -11.85 16.34 21.56
C LEU A 54 -12.42 16.48 22.98
N LYS A 55 -12.03 15.62 23.93
CA LYS A 55 -12.55 15.59 25.31
C LYS A 55 -12.44 16.95 26.00
N ASP A 56 -11.30 17.62 25.80
CA ASP A 56 -10.97 18.89 26.47
C ASP A 56 -11.23 20.12 25.58
N ALA A 57 -11.71 19.93 24.35
CA ALA A 57 -12.00 21.03 23.44
C ALA A 57 -13.37 21.67 23.72
N ASP A 58 -13.51 22.94 23.40
CA ASP A 58 -14.79 23.68 23.35
C ASP A 58 -15.20 23.96 21.89
N GLY A 59 -14.21 24.05 20.99
CA GLY A 59 -14.41 24.18 19.56
C GLY A 59 -13.34 23.45 18.76
N VAL A 60 -13.64 23.23 17.48
CA VAL A 60 -12.73 22.64 16.52
C VAL A 60 -12.69 23.45 15.23
N ILE A 61 -11.53 23.50 14.59
CA ILE A 61 -11.36 24.05 13.25
C ILE A 61 -10.96 22.89 12.34
N LEU A 62 -11.77 22.59 11.34
CA LEU A 62 -11.45 21.58 10.32
C LEU A 62 -10.92 22.32 9.10
N ALA A 63 -9.62 22.24 8.87
CA ALA A 63 -8.93 22.97 7.83
C ALA A 63 -8.40 22.02 6.75
N THR A 64 -8.70 22.28 5.48
CA THR A 64 -8.18 21.45 4.37
C THR A 64 -8.00 22.25 3.09
N THR A 65 -7.12 21.74 2.23
CA THR A 65 -6.82 22.35 0.93
C THR A 65 -7.29 21.40 -0.16
N VAL A 66 -8.11 21.91 -1.08
CA VAL A 66 -8.60 21.13 -2.23
C VAL A 66 -7.53 21.11 -3.31
N GLU A 67 -6.80 20.01 -3.37
CA GLU A 67 -5.78 19.78 -4.40
C GLU A 67 -6.35 19.16 -5.68
N TRP A 68 -7.37 18.31 -5.53
CA TRP A 68 -8.07 17.67 -6.65
C TRP A 68 -9.58 17.72 -6.46
N MET A 69 -10.11 17.01 -5.46
CA MET A 69 -11.55 16.99 -5.18
C MET A 69 -11.82 16.64 -3.72
N GLY A 70 -12.78 17.35 -3.12
CA GLY A 70 -13.25 17.08 -1.77
C GLY A 70 -12.25 17.45 -0.67
N ILE A 71 -12.44 16.87 0.51
CA ILE A 71 -11.77 17.28 1.75
C ILE A 71 -10.39 16.63 1.98
N GLY A 72 -9.96 15.74 1.09
CA GLY A 72 -8.73 14.98 1.20
C GLY A 72 -8.84 13.73 2.09
N GLY A 73 -8.00 12.73 1.82
CA GLY A 73 -8.06 11.42 2.48
C GLY A 73 -7.75 11.46 3.98
N LEU A 74 -6.82 12.31 4.42
CA LEU A 74 -6.46 12.44 5.83
C LEU A 74 -7.59 13.03 6.66
N MET A 75 -8.26 14.07 6.13
CA MET A 75 -9.43 14.65 6.79
C MET A 75 -10.60 13.67 6.82
N GLN A 76 -10.81 12.92 5.73
CA GLN A 76 -11.80 11.85 5.69
C GLN A 76 -11.53 10.79 6.77
N GLN A 77 -10.29 10.30 6.87
CA GLN A 77 -9.90 9.33 7.91
C GLN A 77 -10.11 9.86 9.32
N PHE A 78 -9.83 11.15 9.57
CA PHE A 78 -10.08 11.76 10.87
C PHE A 78 -11.59 11.83 11.20
N LEU A 79 -12.43 12.18 10.23
CA LEU A 79 -13.88 12.19 10.40
C LEU A 79 -14.45 10.78 10.60
N ASP A 80 -13.92 9.78 9.88
CA ASP A 80 -14.27 8.37 10.07
C ASP A 80 -13.85 7.89 11.48
N ALA A 81 -12.67 8.30 11.96
CA ALA A 81 -12.23 8.03 13.33
C ALA A 81 -13.15 8.70 14.36
N CYS A 82 -13.59 9.94 14.12
CA CYS A 82 -14.60 10.59 14.97
C CYS A 82 -15.94 9.87 14.93
N TRP A 83 -16.31 9.29 13.78
CA TRP A 83 -17.51 8.47 13.64
C TRP A 83 -17.43 7.20 14.48
N LEU A 84 -16.31 6.48 14.42
CA LEU A 84 -16.12 5.19 15.08
C LEU A 84 -15.78 5.31 16.57
N TYR A 85 -14.88 6.22 16.93
CA TYR A 85 -14.25 6.28 18.25
C TYR A 85 -14.56 7.56 19.03
N GLY A 86 -15.14 8.57 18.39
CA GLY A 86 -15.46 9.84 19.04
C GLY A 86 -16.60 9.73 20.03
N ASP A 87 -16.43 10.35 21.21
CA ASP A 87 -17.47 10.52 22.21
C ASP A 87 -18.58 11.44 21.65
N LYS A 88 -19.75 10.85 21.38
CA LYS A 88 -20.88 11.56 20.76
C LYS A 88 -21.48 12.61 21.67
N GLU A 89 -21.51 12.37 22.99
CA GLU A 89 -22.05 13.33 23.95
C GLU A 89 -21.16 14.58 24.04
N LYS A 90 -19.84 14.38 23.90
CA LYS A 90 -18.90 15.49 23.80
C LYS A 90 -19.05 16.22 22.48
N ILE A 91 -19.08 15.50 21.35
CA ILE A 91 -19.17 16.11 20.01
C ILE A 91 -20.43 16.97 19.86
N GLU A 92 -21.56 16.57 20.45
CA GLU A 92 -22.82 17.34 20.43
C GLU A 92 -22.71 18.75 20.99
N LYS A 93 -21.70 19.01 21.84
CA LYS A 93 -21.45 20.31 22.46
C LYS A 93 -20.33 21.10 21.77
N LEU A 94 -19.64 20.49 20.80
CA LEU A 94 -18.49 21.10 20.12
C LEU A 94 -18.94 21.92 18.92
N TYR A 95 -18.47 23.16 18.88
CA TYR A 95 -18.61 24.05 17.72
C TYR A 95 -17.51 23.79 16.70
N MET A 96 -17.86 23.70 15.41
CA MET A 96 -16.91 23.48 14.33
C MET A 96 -16.93 24.63 13.33
N LEU A 97 -15.74 25.16 13.04
CA LEU A 97 -15.49 26.11 11.96
C LEU A 97 -14.77 25.39 10.80
N PRO A 98 -15.38 25.27 9.63
CA PRO A 98 -14.69 24.71 8.46
C PRO A 98 -13.85 25.80 7.79
N VAL A 99 -12.63 25.45 7.38
CA VAL A 99 -11.70 26.32 6.63
C VAL A 99 -11.22 25.56 5.41
N VAL A 100 -11.51 26.07 4.22
CA VAL A 100 -11.17 25.41 2.97
C VAL A 100 -10.57 26.39 1.99
N THR A 101 -9.41 26.06 1.42
CA THR A 101 -8.87 26.79 0.26
C THR A 101 -8.72 25.87 -0.95
N ALA A 102 -8.72 26.44 -2.15
CA ALA A 102 -8.42 25.72 -3.39
C ALA A 102 -7.61 26.63 -4.32
N SER A 103 -6.70 26.05 -5.10
CA SER A 103 -5.99 26.76 -6.19
C SER A 103 -6.66 26.58 -7.56
N THR A 104 -7.76 25.82 -7.62
CA THR A 104 -8.48 25.53 -8.86
C THR A 104 -9.98 25.71 -8.68
N TYR A 105 -10.66 24.75 -8.05
CA TYR A 105 -12.09 24.74 -7.80
C TYR A 105 -12.44 23.72 -6.70
N GLY A 106 -13.63 23.84 -6.09
CA GLY A 106 -14.21 22.81 -5.23
C GLY A 106 -14.17 23.12 -3.74
N GLU A 107 -13.68 24.30 -3.35
CA GLU A 107 -13.58 24.75 -1.97
C GLU A 107 -14.96 24.84 -1.30
N ARG A 108 -16.00 25.22 -2.06
CA ARG A 108 -17.37 25.34 -1.54
C ARG A 108 -17.99 23.97 -1.26
N GLU A 109 -17.81 23.02 -2.16
CA GLU A 109 -18.28 21.64 -2.02
C GLU A 109 -17.54 20.94 -0.88
N ALA A 110 -16.23 21.15 -0.76
CA ALA A 110 -15.45 20.62 0.35
C ALA A 110 -15.87 21.25 1.69
N GLN A 111 -16.13 22.57 1.75
CA GLN A 111 -16.67 23.20 2.96
C GLN A 111 -18.03 22.58 3.33
N LEU A 112 -18.93 22.42 2.37
CA LEU A 112 -20.23 21.78 2.60
C LEU A 112 -20.08 20.35 3.11
N THR A 113 -19.11 19.61 2.58
CA THR A 113 -18.80 18.24 3.02
C THR A 113 -18.38 18.21 4.49
N LEU A 114 -17.50 19.13 4.93
CA LEU A 114 -17.10 19.24 6.34
C LEU A 114 -18.30 19.57 7.26
N ILE A 115 -19.16 20.50 6.84
CA ILE A 115 -20.39 20.87 7.57
C ILE A 115 -21.31 19.66 7.71
N GLN A 116 -21.55 18.94 6.61
CA GLN A 116 -22.42 17.77 6.60
C GLN A 116 -21.86 16.65 7.48
N ALA A 117 -20.57 16.34 7.36
CA ALA A 117 -19.91 15.31 8.15
C ALA A 117 -19.96 15.63 9.65
N TRP A 118 -19.61 16.85 10.05
CA TRP A 118 -19.65 17.25 11.45
C TRP A 118 -21.08 17.27 12.02
N GLY A 119 -22.05 17.77 11.25
CA GLY A 119 -23.46 17.72 11.64
C GLY A 119 -23.99 16.29 11.77
N MET A 120 -23.52 15.35 10.94
CA MET A 120 -23.85 13.93 11.05
C MET A 120 -23.22 13.27 12.28
N LEU A 121 -22.04 13.73 12.72
CA LEU A 121 -21.46 13.34 14.00
C LEU A 121 -22.25 13.87 15.21
N GLY A 122 -23.06 14.91 15.00
CA GLY A 122 -23.93 15.52 16.00
C GLY A 122 -23.47 16.89 16.49
N GLY A 123 -22.32 17.38 16.02
CA GLY A 123 -21.75 18.62 16.51
C GLY A 123 -22.37 19.88 15.92
N VAL A 124 -22.05 21.02 16.53
CA VAL A 124 -22.62 22.32 16.16
C VAL A 124 -21.79 22.95 15.04
N THR A 125 -22.37 23.10 13.86
CA THR A 125 -21.67 23.67 12.70
C THR A 125 -21.78 25.19 12.69
N TYR A 126 -20.67 25.88 12.45
CA TYR A 126 -20.63 27.32 12.25
C TYR A 126 -20.29 27.68 10.79
N ASP A 127 -20.60 28.90 10.38
CA ASP A 127 -20.28 29.40 9.05
C ASP A 127 -18.76 29.63 8.88
N GLY A 128 -18.15 28.84 8.01
CA GLY A 128 -16.71 28.75 7.79
C GLY A 128 -16.07 29.82 6.92
N LEU A 129 -14.90 29.49 6.40
CA LEU A 129 -14.18 30.21 5.35
C LEU A 129 -13.94 29.27 4.17
N SER A 130 -14.29 29.73 2.97
CA SER A 130 -13.90 29.09 1.71
C SER A 130 -13.24 30.13 0.80
N ALA A 131 -12.07 29.84 0.24
CA ALA A 131 -11.41 30.77 -0.68
C ALA A 131 -10.73 30.03 -1.85
N TYR A 132 -10.95 30.56 -3.06
CA TYR A 132 -10.07 30.30 -4.19
C TYR A 132 -8.84 31.21 -4.08
N VAL A 133 -7.65 30.63 -4.25
CA VAL A 133 -6.37 31.32 -4.12
C VAL A 133 -5.48 30.95 -5.30
N GLU A 134 -5.35 31.89 -6.24
CA GLU A 134 -4.49 31.75 -7.42
C GLU A 134 -3.03 32.09 -7.09
N ASP A 135 -2.82 33.23 -6.41
CA ASP A 135 -1.51 33.70 -5.97
C ASP A 135 -1.45 33.72 -4.44
N TYR A 136 -0.59 32.86 -3.89
CA TYR A 136 -0.36 32.74 -2.46
C TYR A 136 0.17 34.04 -1.82
N LEU A 137 1.11 34.73 -2.49
CA LEU A 137 1.74 35.94 -1.96
C LEU A 137 0.76 37.12 -1.95
N GLU A 138 -0.04 37.26 -3.00
CA GLU A 138 -1.12 38.25 -3.03
C GLU A 138 -2.12 37.98 -1.90
N PHE A 139 -2.52 36.73 -1.73
CA PHE A 139 -3.48 36.34 -0.69
C PHE A 139 -2.97 36.65 0.73
N GLU A 140 -1.71 36.31 1.02
CA GLU A 140 -1.09 36.54 2.33
C GLU A 140 -0.88 38.04 2.64
N THR A 141 -0.52 38.83 1.63
CA THR A 141 -0.23 40.27 1.80
C THR A 141 -1.47 41.18 1.72
N ASN A 142 -2.61 40.65 1.29
CA ASN A 142 -3.84 41.42 1.17
C ASN A 142 -4.50 41.68 2.54
N ARG A 143 -4.48 42.95 2.95
CA ARG A 143 -5.01 43.40 4.25
C ARG A 143 -6.52 43.16 4.42
N GLU A 144 -7.31 43.23 3.36
CA GLU A 144 -8.76 43.03 3.45
C GLU A 144 -9.11 41.54 3.69
N TYR A 145 -8.32 40.63 3.13
CA TYR A 145 -8.45 39.20 3.42
C TYR A 145 -8.06 38.89 4.86
N ALA A 146 -6.96 39.46 5.36
CA ALA A 146 -6.58 39.34 6.76
C ALA A 146 -7.70 39.81 7.71
N ILE A 147 -8.26 41.00 7.49
CA ILE A 147 -9.39 41.53 8.29
C ILE A 147 -10.61 40.59 8.25
N THR A 148 -10.87 39.96 7.12
CA THR A 148 -11.99 39.01 6.98
C THR A 148 -11.76 37.75 7.82
N ILE A 149 -10.53 37.21 7.81
CA ILE A 149 -10.14 36.05 8.62
C ILE A 149 -10.20 36.40 10.11
N GLU A 150 -9.68 37.57 10.51
CA GLU A 150 -9.68 38.07 11.89
C GLU A 150 -11.11 38.19 12.45
N LYS A 151 -12.00 38.87 11.70
CA LYS A 151 -13.42 38.99 12.07
C LYS A 151 -14.10 37.63 12.21
N LYS A 152 -13.69 36.65 11.41
CA LYS A 152 -14.24 35.30 11.50
C LYS A 152 -13.76 34.60 12.78
N ALA A 153 -12.48 34.71 13.15
CA ALA A 153 -11.96 34.20 14.41
C ALA A 153 -12.70 34.79 15.62
N GLU A 154 -12.85 36.11 15.68
CA GLU A 154 -13.59 36.80 16.76
C GLU A 154 -15.05 36.34 16.84
N SER A 155 -15.71 36.18 15.69
CA SER A 155 -17.09 35.73 15.67
C SER A 155 -17.24 34.29 16.12
N PHE A 156 -16.30 33.41 15.74
CA PHE A 156 -16.27 32.03 16.19
C PHE A 156 -16.03 31.94 17.70
N TYR A 157 -15.04 32.67 18.22
CA TYR A 157 -14.80 32.83 19.65
C TYR A 157 -16.07 33.23 20.39
N ARG A 158 -16.76 34.27 19.91
CA ARG A 158 -17.97 34.80 20.54
C ARG A 158 -19.11 33.78 20.58
N VAL A 159 -19.26 32.99 19.52
CA VAL A 159 -20.31 31.96 19.42
C VAL A 159 -20.10 30.85 20.46
N ILE A 160 -18.85 30.41 20.64
CA ILE A 160 -18.49 29.38 21.63
C ILE A 160 -18.63 29.96 23.04
N ASN A 161 -18.03 31.13 23.31
CA ASN A 161 -18.02 31.74 24.64
C ASN A 161 -19.43 32.12 25.14
N GLN A 162 -20.38 32.36 24.23
CA GLN A 162 -21.78 32.64 24.57
C GLN A 162 -22.68 31.40 24.50
N GLU A 163 -22.13 30.22 24.20
CA GLU A 163 -22.89 28.97 24.00
C GLU A 163 -24.11 29.18 23.08
N ARG A 164 -23.93 29.92 21.98
CA ARG A 164 -25.07 30.29 21.13
C ARG A 164 -25.71 29.05 20.53
N ARG A 165 -27.03 28.93 20.72
CA ARG A 165 -27.82 27.86 20.10
C ARG A 165 -27.99 28.12 18.61
N MET A 166 -27.66 27.12 17.80
CA MET A 166 -27.92 27.15 16.36
C MET A 166 -29.35 26.69 16.08
N LEU A 167 -29.91 27.16 14.96
CA LEU A 167 -31.22 26.68 14.50
C LEU A 167 -31.12 25.20 14.09
N PRO A 168 -32.18 24.41 14.29
CA PRO A 168 -32.17 23.00 13.93
C PRO A 168 -32.06 22.81 12.42
N ALA A 169 -31.23 21.85 11.99
CA ALA A 169 -31.06 21.46 10.60
C ALA A 169 -31.60 20.04 10.35
N SER A 170 -31.99 19.75 9.11
CA SER A 170 -32.64 18.48 8.74
C SER A 170 -31.77 17.24 9.02
N ASN A 171 -30.46 17.35 8.84
CA ASN A 171 -29.50 16.29 9.13
C ASN A 171 -29.46 15.91 10.63
N ILE A 172 -29.65 16.89 11.53
CA ILE A 172 -29.71 16.65 12.98
C ILE A 172 -30.94 15.80 13.34
N VAL A 173 -32.08 16.07 12.71
CA VAL A 173 -33.35 15.34 12.96
C VAL A 173 -33.28 13.90 12.45
N ILE A 174 -32.67 13.67 11.29
CA ILE A 174 -32.52 12.33 10.70
C ILE A 174 -31.63 11.45 11.59
N ARG A 175 -30.54 11.99 12.13
CA ARG A 175 -29.64 11.28 13.06
C ARG A 175 -30.38 10.74 14.29
N GLN A 176 -31.23 11.54 14.92
CA GLN A 176 -31.99 11.14 16.12
C GLN A 176 -32.89 9.93 15.87
N ASN A 177 -33.35 9.73 14.64
CA ASN A 177 -34.18 8.58 14.26
C ASN A 177 -33.34 7.34 13.88
N LEU A 178 -32.20 7.54 13.23
CA LEU A 178 -31.31 6.44 12.81
C LEU A 178 -30.54 5.80 13.98
N LEU A 179 -30.01 6.59 14.92
CA LEU A 179 -29.25 6.07 16.07
C LEU A 179 -30.10 5.18 16.98
N LYS A 180 -31.41 5.43 17.06
CA LYS A 180 -32.36 4.58 17.81
C LYS A 180 -32.54 3.18 17.20
N SER A 181 -32.11 2.98 15.95
CA SER A 181 -32.57 1.86 15.15
C SER A 181 -31.62 0.68 15.04
N ASN A 182 -30.28 0.84 15.18
CA ASN A 182 -29.31 -0.28 15.15
C ASN A 182 -27.85 0.20 15.34
N SER A 183 -27.42 0.56 16.56
CA SER A 183 -25.98 0.73 16.82
C SER A 183 -25.58 0.00 18.09
N MET A 184 -24.47 -0.74 18.01
CA MET A 184 -23.76 -1.26 19.17
C MET A 184 -23.16 -0.04 19.88
N ILE A 185 -23.80 0.43 20.94
CA ILE A 185 -23.38 1.63 21.67
C ILE A 185 -22.16 1.24 22.51
N LEU A 186 -20.98 1.55 21.99
CA LEU A 186 -19.73 1.47 22.76
C LEU A 186 -19.70 2.60 23.78
N THR A 187 -19.29 2.29 25.00
CA THR A 187 -18.96 3.31 25.99
C THR A 187 -17.74 4.13 25.52
N PRO A 188 -17.57 5.39 25.96
CA PRO A 188 -16.40 6.19 25.61
C PRO A 188 -15.07 5.50 25.91
N GLN A 189 -15.02 4.66 26.96
CA GLN A 189 -13.85 3.89 27.36
C GLN A 189 -13.54 2.75 26.39
N GLU A 190 -14.56 1.99 25.96
CA GLU A 190 -14.41 0.92 24.96
C GLU A 190 -13.98 1.50 23.60
N SER A 191 -14.57 2.63 23.19
CA SER A 191 -14.21 3.35 21.97
C SER A 191 -12.75 3.81 21.98
N GLU A 192 -12.26 4.32 23.10
CA GLU A 192 -10.87 4.74 23.24
C GLU A 192 -9.90 3.55 23.18
N GLN A 193 -10.21 2.44 23.86
CA GLN A 193 -9.41 1.21 23.77
C GLN A 193 -9.36 0.67 22.34
N LEU A 194 -10.49 0.65 21.65
CA LEU A 194 -10.56 0.25 20.25
C LEU A 194 -9.75 1.18 19.34
N SER A 195 -9.76 2.49 19.61
CA SER A 195 -8.96 3.45 18.85
C SER A 195 -7.45 3.20 18.97
N ILE A 196 -7.00 2.78 20.16
CA ILE A 196 -5.61 2.41 20.41
C ILE A 196 -5.28 1.14 19.62
N TYR A 197 -6.12 0.10 19.74
CA TYR A 197 -5.91 -1.16 19.02
C TYR A 197 -5.92 -0.98 17.49
N ALA A 198 -6.80 -0.14 16.97
CA ALA A 198 -6.87 0.17 15.53
C ALA A 198 -5.68 1.00 15.04
N SER A 199 -5.05 1.77 15.91
CA SER A 199 -3.82 2.53 15.62
C SER A 199 -2.55 1.68 15.83
N ASP A 200 -2.67 0.51 16.48
CA ASP A 200 -1.54 -0.31 16.84
C ASP A 200 -1.08 -1.13 15.62
N ASP A 201 -0.15 -0.52 14.87
CA ASP A 201 0.57 -1.12 13.75
C ASP A 201 1.32 -2.42 14.12
N VAL A 202 1.31 -2.87 15.38
CA VAL A 202 1.94 -4.13 15.82
C VAL A 202 1.48 -5.30 14.96
N TYR A 203 0.21 -5.37 14.56
CA TYR A 203 -0.28 -6.46 13.71
C TYR A 203 0.30 -6.40 12.29
N VAL A 204 0.42 -5.19 11.71
CA VAL A 204 0.98 -4.98 10.37
C VAL A 204 2.50 -5.13 10.37
N LYS A 205 3.18 -4.62 11.41
CA LYS A 205 4.62 -4.80 11.62
C LYS A 205 4.96 -6.26 11.87
N LYS A 206 4.16 -6.97 12.68
CA LYS A 206 4.30 -8.40 12.89
C LYS A 206 4.05 -9.18 11.61
N GLN A 207 3.01 -8.87 10.83
CA GLN A 207 2.84 -9.49 9.50
C GLN A 207 3.99 -9.20 8.54
N LYS A 208 4.54 -7.98 8.53
CA LYS A 208 5.71 -7.66 7.70
C LYS A 208 6.96 -8.40 8.15
N GLN A 209 7.20 -8.47 9.46
CA GLN A 209 8.29 -9.26 10.05
C GLN A 209 8.10 -10.75 9.80
N ASP A 210 6.88 -11.27 9.93
CA ASP A 210 6.52 -12.65 9.65
C ASP A 210 6.67 -12.94 8.15
N ILE A 211 6.32 -12.01 7.25
CA ILE A 211 6.56 -12.14 5.79
C ILE A 211 8.06 -12.11 5.50
N GLU A 212 8.83 -11.23 6.12
CA GLU A 212 10.29 -11.17 5.96
C GLU A 212 10.96 -12.43 6.51
N GLU A 213 10.50 -12.95 7.64
CA GLU A 213 10.96 -14.19 8.25
C GLU A 213 10.57 -15.40 7.40
N LEU A 214 9.32 -15.50 6.93
CA LEU A 214 8.89 -16.52 5.99
C LEU A 214 9.70 -16.44 4.69
N THR A 215 9.99 -15.24 4.18
CA THR A 215 10.80 -15.03 2.98
C THR A 215 12.25 -15.45 3.21
N ARG A 216 12.81 -15.18 4.40
CA ARG A 216 14.14 -15.63 4.81
C ARG A 216 14.18 -17.16 4.94
N ILE A 217 13.20 -17.77 5.60
CA ILE A 217 13.07 -19.24 5.72
C ILE A 217 12.86 -19.84 4.33
N TYR A 218 12.08 -19.23 3.44
CA TYR A 218 11.90 -19.72 2.07
C TYR A 218 13.18 -19.61 1.25
N LYS A 219 13.96 -18.53 1.40
CA LYS A 219 15.30 -18.40 0.82
C LYS A 219 16.27 -19.42 1.40
N GLU A 220 16.31 -19.58 2.71
CA GLU A 220 17.14 -20.59 3.39
C GLU A 220 16.71 -22.01 3.07
N MET A 221 15.43 -22.27 2.80
CA MET A 221 14.94 -23.55 2.31
C MET A 221 15.25 -23.73 0.82
N LEU A 222 15.27 -22.67 0.00
CA LEU A 222 15.70 -22.75 -1.40
C LEU A 222 17.22 -22.88 -1.55
N GLU A 223 17.99 -22.26 -0.66
CA GLU A 223 19.45 -22.33 -0.57
C GLU A 223 19.91 -23.61 0.15
N GLY A 224 19.15 -24.06 1.16
CA GLY A 224 19.38 -25.28 1.95
C GLY A 224 18.78 -26.56 1.35
N ALA A 225 17.79 -26.46 0.45
CA ALA A 225 17.37 -27.55 -0.43
C ALA A 225 18.23 -27.62 -1.72
N GLY A 226 19.37 -26.92 -1.72
CA GLY A 226 20.29 -26.85 -2.84
C GLY A 226 21.31 -27.97 -2.95
N ASP A 227 21.35 -28.97 -2.06
CA ASP A 227 22.54 -29.84 -2.05
C ASP A 227 22.39 -31.33 -1.70
N ASN A 228 21.20 -31.95 -1.66
CA ASN A 228 21.17 -33.42 -1.45
C ASN A 228 20.11 -34.28 -2.17
N ASP A 229 19.20 -33.74 -2.99
CA ASP A 229 18.23 -34.60 -3.74
C ASP A 229 18.23 -34.44 -5.28
N SER A 230 19.11 -33.60 -5.84
CA SER A 230 19.23 -33.38 -7.30
C SER A 230 20.19 -34.34 -8.01
N TYR A 231 20.30 -35.60 -7.56
CA TYR A 231 21.25 -36.53 -8.18
C TYR A 231 20.76 -37.12 -9.51
N GLN A 232 19.48 -36.96 -9.87
CA GLN A 232 18.91 -37.62 -11.05
C GLN A 232 17.89 -36.79 -11.83
N GLU A 233 17.87 -35.47 -11.76
CA GLU A 233 16.77 -34.63 -12.33
C GLU A 233 16.39 -34.95 -13.80
N PHE A 234 17.36 -35.31 -14.65
CA PHE A 234 17.10 -35.61 -16.07
C PHE A 234 17.12 -37.11 -16.42
N ILE A 235 17.56 -37.96 -15.50
CA ILE A 235 17.78 -39.39 -15.76
C ILE A 235 16.45 -40.17 -15.90
N PRO A 236 15.43 -40.00 -15.04
CA PRO A 236 14.13 -40.66 -15.18
C PRO A 236 13.47 -40.34 -16.52
N ASN A 237 13.43 -39.07 -16.90
CA ASN A 237 12.79 -38.65 -18.14
C ASN A 237 13.49 -39.18 -19.39
N LEU A 238 14.82 -39.31 -19.36
CA LEU A 238 15.58 -39.96 -20.44
C LEU A 238 15.27 -41.46 -20.52
N LYS A 239 15.14 -42.15 -19.38
CA LYS A 239 14.80 -43.57 -19.34
C LYS A 239 13.38 -43.85 -19.81
N GLU A 240 12.42 -43.00 -19.46
CA GLU A 240 11.01 -43.16 -19.85
C GLU A 240 10.76 -42.93 -21.34
N ASN A 241 11.55 -42.08 -22.00
CA ASN A 241 11.38 -41.71 -23.41
C ASN A 241 12.38 -42.41 -24.35
N PHE A 242 13.10 -43.43 -23.86
CA PHE A 242 14.06 -44.20 -24.63
C PHE A 242 13.37 -45.22 -25.55
N CYS A 243 13.61 -45.07 -26.85
CA CYS A 243 13.18 -45.99 -27.90
C CYS A 243 14.40 -46.81 -28.36
N PRO A 244 14.47 -48.12 -28.03
CA PRO A 244 15.61 -48.94 -28.40
C PRO A 244 15.74 -49.08 -29.92
N MET A 245 16.97 -49.01 -30.42
CA MET A 245 17.30 -49.18 -31.84
C MET A 245 18.34 -50.31 -31.96
N GLU A 246 17.96 -51.41 -32.63
CA GLU A 246 18.87 -52.53 -32.89
C GLU A 246 20.07 -52.04 -33.72
N ASP A 247 21.28 -52.51 -33.39
CA ASP A 247 22.56 -52.11 -33.99
C ASP A 247 23.03 -50.65 -33.77
N PHE A 248 22.50 -49.92 -32.78
CA PHE A 248 22.96 -48.58 -32.43
C PHE A 248 23.77 -48.53 -31.12
N LYS A 249 25.01 -48.05 -31.20
CA LYS A 249 25.88 -47.82 -30.04
C LYS A 249 26.46 -46.41 -30.06
N ALA A 250 26.23 -45.64 -29.00
CA ALA A 250 26.67 -44.26 -28.91
C ALA A 250 26.78 -43.78 -27.46
N SER A 251 27.67 -42.82 -27.24
CA SER A 251 27.84 -42.13 -25.96
C SER A 251 27.79 -40.62 -26.11
N TYR A 252 27.03 -39.97 -25.24
CA TYR A 252 26.83 -38.52 -25.20
C TYR A 252 27.27 -37.99 -23.84
N ALA A 253 28.09 -36.95 -23.82
CA ALA A 253 28.42 -36.19 -22.63
C ALA A 253 27.87 -34.76 -22.79
N ILE A 254 26.89 -34.39 -21.97
CA ILE A 254 26.19 -33.10 -22.03
C ILE A 254 26.60 -32.28 -20.81
N ASP A 255 27.43 -31.26 -21.02
CA ASP A 255 27.85 -30.31 -19.99
C ASP A 255 26.76 -29.24 -19.80
N LEU A 256 26.22 -29.15 -18.59
CA LEU A 256 25.27 -28.13 -18.16
C LEU A 256 26.05 -26.98 -17.52
N THR A 257 26.22 -25.88 -18.27
CA THR A 257 27.18 -24.81 -17.93
C THR A 257 26.77 -23.97 -16.71
N ASP A 258 25.48 -23.89 -16.42
CA ASP A 258 24.88 -23.13 -15.33
C ASP A 258 24.94 -23.83 -13.97
N ILE A 259 24.95 -25.17 -13.96
CA ILE A 259 25.10 -25.97 -12.75
C ILE A 259 26.44 -26.72 -12.67
N ASN A 260 27.31 -26.52 -13.66
CA ASN A 260 28.65 -27.11 -13.78
C ASN A 260 28.67 -28.65 -13.59
N LYS A 261 27.65 -29.33 -14.11
CA LYS A 261 27.50 -30.80 -14.08
C LYS A 261 27.49 -31.36 -15.50
N THR A 262 28.03 -32.55 -15.68
CA THR A 262 28.03 -33.27 -16.96
C THR A 262 27.12 -34.48 -16.85
N LEU A 263 26.12 -34.58 -17.73
CA LEU A 263 25.23 -35.72 -17.87
C LEU A 263 25.77 -36.65 -18.96
N VAL A 264 26.03 -37.90 -18.61
CA VAL A 264 26.51 -38.91 -19.53
C VAL A 264 25.36 -39.86 -19.86
N VAL A 265 25.15 -40.08 -21.16
CA VAL A 265 24.12 -40.95 -21.72
C VAL A 265 24.79 -41.96 -22.64
N GLU A 266 24.72 -43.23 -22.32
CA GLU A 266 25.31 -44.33 -23.08
C GLU A 266 24.20 -45.25 -23.57
N VAL A 267 24.17 -45.47 -24.88
CA VAL A 267 23.21 -46.34 -25.56
C VAL A 267 23.99 -47.50 -26.18
N ASP A 268 23.58 -48.73 -25.87
CA ASP A 268 24.12 -49.95 -26.47
C ASP A 268 22.95 -50.88 -26.84
N GLY A 269 22.43 -50.70 -28.06
CA GLY A 269 21.24 -51.39 -28.56
C GLY A 269 20.00 -51.14 -27.72
N SER A 270 19.59 -52.14 -26.94
CA SER A 270 18.44 -52.07 -26.03
C SER A 270 18.79 -51.60 -24.61
N MET A 271 20.07 -51.39 -24.31
CA MET A 271 20.52 -50.94 -22.99
C MET A 271 20.81 -49.44 -22.97
N LEU A 272 20.23 -48.75 -21.99
CA LEU A 272 20.47 -47.34 -21.72
C LEU A 272 21.10 -47.17 -20.32
N ASN A 273 22.26 -46.53 -20.27
CA ASN A 273 22.90 -46.12 -19.02
C ASN A 273 23.01 -44.59 -18.97
N CYS A 274 22.53 -43.99 -17.89
CA CYS A 274 22.57 -42.54 -17.70
C CYS A 274 23.05 -42.20 -16.30
N TYR A 275 24.05 -41.33 -16.19
CA TYR A 275 24.63 -40.91 -14.93
C TYR A 275 25.25 -39.51 -15.04
N TYR A 276 25.38 -38.81 -13.92
CA TYR A 276 26.17 -37.58 -13.87
C TYR A 276 27.62 -37.93 -13.57
N GLY A 277 28.54 -37.47 -14.42
CA GLY A 277 29.96 -37.80 -14.33
C GLY A 277 30.76 -37.21 -15.48
N LYS A 278 32.08 -37.33 -15.43
CA LYS A 278 32.95 -36.85 -16.51
C LYS A 278 33.33 -38.02 -17.41
N LYS A 279 32.95 -37.94 -18.68
CA LYS A 279 33.37 -38.87 -19.73
C LYS A 279 33.97 -38.08 -20.89
N ALA A 280 35.30 -37.99 -20.90
CA ALA A 280 36.03 -37.18 -21.88
C ALA A 280 36.15 -37.85 -23.26
N ASP A 281 35.85 -39.15 -23.34
CA ASP A 281 35.93 -40.02 -24.52
C ASP A 281 34.55 -40.32 -25.14
N ALA A 282 33.55 -39.47 -24.90
CA ALA A 282 32.21 -39.63 -25.49
C ALA A 282 32.19 -39.34 -27.01
N ASP A 283 31.35 -40.06 -27.75
CA ASP A 283 31.19 -39.90 -29.21
C ASP A 283 30.67 -38.50 -29.60
N VAL A 284 29.89 -37.89 -28.71
CA VAL A 284 29.39 -36.52 -28.81
C VAL A 284 29.52 -35.83 -27.45
N ILE A 285 30.25 -34.72 -27.43
CA ILE A 285 30.35 -33.82 -26.26
C ILE A 285 29.56 -32.55 -26.59
N ALA A 286 28.48 -32.32 -25.85
CA ALA A 286 27.62 -31.16 -25.98
C ALA A 286 27.75 -30.23 -24.77
N LYS A 287 27.52 -28.94 -24.97
CA LYS A 287 27.41 -27.94 -23.90
C LYS A 287 26.13 -27.14 -24.08
N THR A 288 25.36 -27.03 -23.00
CA THR A 288 24.08 -26.32 -22.99
C THR A 288 23.74 -25.84 -21.57
N SER A 289 22.64 -25.13 -21.39
CA SER A 289 22.12 -24.75 -20.06
C SER A 289 21.03 -25.70 -19.59
N ARG A 290 20.76 -25.73 -18.28
CA ARG A 290 19.65 -26.48 -17.68
C ARG A 290 18.30 -26.13 -18.30
N GLU A 291 18.08 -24.86 -18.64
CA GLU A 291 16.84 -24.39 -19.28
C GLU A 291 16.61 -25.02 -20.66
N VAL A 292 17.67 -25.12 -21.47
CA VAL A 292 17.62 -25.75 -22.80
C VAL A 292 17.46 -27.26 -22.66
N MET A 293 18.14 -27.91 -21.71
CA MET A 293 17.96 -29.33 -21.40
C MET A 293 16.53 -29.65 -20.95
N ASN A 294 15.93 -28.80 -20.12
CA ASN A 294 14.52 -28.93 -19.74
C ASN A 294 13.58 -28.79 -20.95
N SER A 295 13.88 -27.84 -21.84
CA SER A 295 13.09 -27.66 -23.06
C SER A 295 13.19 -28.85 -24.02
N LEU A 296 14.33 -29.55 -24.05
CA LEU A 296 14.56 -30.78 -24.81
C LEU A 296 13.72 -31.94 -24.25
N ILE A 297 13.77 -32.15 -22.93
CA ILE A 297 13.05 -33.24 -22.26
C ILE A 297 11.53 -33.05 -22.34
N LEU A 298 11.05 -31.80 -22.35
CA LEU A 298 9.63 -31.45 -22.52
C LEU A 298 9.17 -31.44 -23.99
N GLY A 299 9.98 -31.92 -24.94
CA GLY A 299 9.63 -32.03 -26.36
C GLY A 299 9.45 -30.69 -27.10
N LYS A 300 9.74 -29.55 -26.45
CA LYS A 300 9.57 -28.20 -27.04
C LYS A 300 10.59 -27.90 -28.13
N ILE A 301 11.76 -28.51 -28.03
CA ILE A 301 12.86 -28.41 -28.98
C ILE A 301 13.52 -29.79 -29.13
N THR A 302 14.16 -30.04 -30.27
CA THR A 302 14.95 -31.26 -30.51
C THR A 302 16.44 -31.00 -30.28
N PHE A 303 17.22 -32.04 -30.00
CA PHE A 303 18.67 -31.95 -29.76
C PHE A 303 19.40 -31.42 -30.99
N GLN A 304 19.01 -31.88 -32.18
CA GLN A 304 19.47 -31.32 -33.44
C GLN A 304 19.01 -29.86 -33.61
N GLY A 305 17.77 -29.52 -33.25
CA GLY A 305 17.25 -28.16 -33.36
C GLY A 305 17.95 -27.17 -32.43
N ALA A 306 18.28 -27.59 -31.21
CA ALA A 306 19.07 -26.83 -30.25
C ALA A 306 20.49 -26.56 -30.78
N PHE A 307 21.10 -27.55 -31.45
CA PHE A 307 22.39 -27.38 -32.11
C PHE A 307 22.32 -26.40 -33.29
N MET A 308 21.34 -26.55 -34.17
CA MET A 308 21.17 -25.69 -35.36
C MET A 308 20.83 -24.23 -35.01
N SER A 309 20.15 -24.01 -33.87
CA SER A 309 19.80 -22.66 -33.39
C SER A 309 20.90 -21.99 -32.57
N GLY A 310 22.04 -22.66 -32.34
CA GLY A 310 23.16 -22.14 -31.55
C GLY A 310 22.95 -22.15 -30.04
N LYS A 311 21.82 -22.69 -29.54
CA LYS A 311 21.51 -22.82 -28.10
C LYS A 311 22.24 -24.00 -27.44
N LEU A 312 22.73 -24.93 -28.24
CA LEU A 312 23.55 -26.06 -27.83
C LEU A 312 24.79 -26.09 -28.73
N THR A 313 25.96 -26.22 -28.13
CA THR A 313 27.21 -26.42 -28.88
C THR A 313 27.63 -27.87 -28.74
N ALA A 314 28.08 -28.52 -29.81
CA ALA A 314 28.47 -29.93 -29.77
C ALA A 314 29.71 -30.19 -30.62
N LYS A 315 30.51 -31.15 -30.16
CA LYS A 315 31.74 -31.63 -30.81
C LYS A 315 31.72 -33.15 -30.82
N GLY A 316 31.90 -33.77 -31.97
CA GLY A 316 31.87 -35.24 -32.11
C GLY A 316 31.28 -35.68 -33.46
N ASN A 317 30.78 -36.92 -33.50
CA ASN A 317 30.18 -37.48 -34.72
C ASN A 317 28.78 -36.90 -34.98
N PHE A 318 28.64 -36.10 -36.04
CA PHE A 318 27.38 -35.45 -36.42
C PHE A 318 26.23 -36.42 -36.75
N LYS A 319 26.56 -37.62 -37.25
CA LYS A 319 25.56 -38.67 -37.51
C LYS A 319 24.98 -39.19 -36.18
N THR A 320 25.85 -39.36 -35.18
CA THR A 320 25.48 -39.76 -33.82
C THR A 320 24.68 -38.67 -33.11
N LEU A 321 25.04 -37.39 -33.29
CA LEU A 321 24.27 -36.25 -32.76
C LEU A 321 22.82 -36.27 -33.26
N ARG A 322 22.61 -36.49 -34.57
CA ARG A 322 21.27 -36.53 -35.17
C ARG A 322 20.43 -37.73 -34.73
N SER A 323 21.11 -38.82 -34.36
CA SER A 323 20.46 -40.06 -33.89
C SER A 323 19.93 -39.93 -32.46
N PHE A 324 20.36 -38.91 -31.69
CA PHE A 324 19.84 -38.65 -30.35
C PHE A 324 18.32 -38.44 -30.34
N ASP A 325 17.80 -37.62 -31.27
CA ASP A 325 16.36 -37.36 -31.40
C ASP A 325 15.56 -38.57 -31.94
N GLN A 326 16.24 -39.58 -32.49
CA GLN A 326 15.60 -40.82 -32.96
C GLN A 326 15.48 -41.86 -31.85
N VAL A 327 16.45 -41.86 -30.93
CA VAL A 327 16.54 -42.77 -29.80
C VAL A 327 15.76 -42.25 -28.59
N PHE A 328 15.55 -40.93 -28.50
CA PHE A 328 14.72 -40.32 -27.46
C PHE A 328 13.53 -39.59 -28.06
N SER A 329 12.33 -40.14 -27.86
CA SER A 329 11.08 -39.56 -28.36
C SER A 329 10.36 -38.82 -27.23
N PHE A 330 10.84 -37.62 -26.90
CA PHE A 330 10.18 -36.72 -25.95
C PHE A 330 8.89 -36.16 -26.57
N LYS A 331 7.75 -36.33 -25.89
CA LYS A 331 6.42 -35.85 -26.34
C LYS A 331 5.98 -34.57 -25.65
#